data_AF-A0A3D3AZN7-F1
#
_entry.id   AF-A0A3D3AZN7-F1
#
_cell.length_a   1.000
_cell.length_b   1.000
_cell.length_c   1.000
_cell.angle_alpha   90.00
_cell.angle_beta   90.00
_cell.angle_gamma   90.00
#
_symmetry.space_group_name_H-M   'P 1'
#
loop_
_entity.id
_entity.type
_entity.pdbx_description
1 polymer ?
#
loop_
_entity_poly.entity_id
_entity_poly.type
_entity_poly.pdbx_seq_one_letter_code
_entity_poly.pdbx_strand_id
1 'polypeptide(L)' 'MSVQPREDAEKPGRRSDEQHKSPKSDIEISQAAKMRPILDVAADKLDIPAEDLIPYGHYKAKVSLDYIASLSNRPDGKLI' A
#
# COMPACT_ATOMS: atom_id res chain seq x y z
N MET A 1 33.78 -26.43 -11.56
CA MET A 1 32.81 -25.33 -11.74
C MET A 1 31.92 -25.30 -10.51
N SER A 2 32.24 -24.42 -9.57
CA SER A 2 31.56 -24.29 -8.30
C SER A 2 30.18 -23.68 -8.52
N VAL A 3 29.13 -24.41 -8.12
CA VAL A 3 27.76 -23.91 -8.11
C VAL A 3 27.63 -22.98 -6.90
N GLN A 4 27.45 -21.69 -7.16
CA GLN A 4 27.10 -20.72 -6.12
C GLN A 4 25.66 -21.00 -5.64
N PRO A 5 25.41 -21.09 -4.32
CA PRO A 5 24.05 -21.19 -3.80
C PRO A 5 23.35 -19.83 -3.93
N ARG A 6 22.11 -19.84 -4.43
CA ARG A 6 21.25 -18.65 -4.54
C ARG A 6 20.82 -18.20 -3.15
N GLU A 7 21.26 -17.01 -2.74
CA GLU A 7 20.81 -16.31 -1.55
C GLU A 7 19.32 -15.91 -1.65
N ASP A 8 18.61 -16.25 -0.58
CA ASP A 8 17.49 -15.51 0.01
C ASP A 8 16.23 -15.24 -0.81
N ALA A 9 15.46 -16.30 -1.01
CA ALA A 9 14.00 -16.15 -1.06
C ALA A 9 13.48 -15.75 0.34
N GLU A 10 13.15 -14.47 0.51
CA GLU A 10 12.47 -13.92 1.69
C GLU A 10 11.18 -14.73 1.95
N LYS A 11 11.22 -15.60 2.96
CA LYS A 11 10.09 -16.48 3.32
C LYS A 11 8.93 -15.62 3.83
N PRO A 12 7.67 -15.88 3.41
CA PRO A 12 6.52 -15.20 3.98
C PRO A 12 6.39 -15.59 5.46
N GLY A 13 6.29 -14.57 6.32
CA GLY A 13 6.45 -14.66 7.76
C GLY A 13 5.58 -15.72 8.45
N ARG A 14 6.19 -16.46 9.38
CA ARG A 14 5.46 -17.23 10.40
C ARG A 14 4.55 -16.26 11.16
N ARG A 15 3.24 -16.52 11.19
CA ARG A 15 2.33 -15.87 12.14
C ARG A 15 2.70 -16.39 13.53
N SER A 16 3.18 -15.51 14.41
CA SER A 16 3.45 -15.83 15.80
C SER A 16 2.13 -16.01 16.55
N ASP A 17 1.93 -17.16 17.20
CA ASP A 17 0.74 -17.48 18.00
C ASP A 17 0.53 -16.54 19.22
N GLU A 18 1.50 -15.67 19.51
CA GLU A 18 1.47 -14.69 20.61
C GLU A 18 0.41 -13.59 20.43
N GLN A 19 0.09 -13.20 19.19
CA GLN A 19 -0.88 -12.11 18.93
C GLN A 19 -2.28 -12.45 19.46
N HIS A 20 -2.65 -13.73 19.56
CA HIS A 20 -3.95 -14.15 20.08
C HIS A 20 -3.99 -14.24 21.61
N LYS A 21 -2.83 -14.36 22.27
CA LYS A 21 -2.72 -14.37 23.74
C LYS A 21 -2.52 -12.96 24.30
N SER A 22 -1.92 -12.07 23.53
CA SER A 22 -1.70 -10.67 23.90
C SER A 22 -1.85 -9.81 22.65
N PRO A 23 -3.08 -9.43 22.27
CA PRO A 23 -3.30 -8.61 21.11
C PRO A 23 -2.69 -7.23 21.34
N LYS A 24 -1.82 -6.83 20.41
CA LYS A 24 -1.37 -5.45 20.30
C LYS A 24 -2.58 -4.52 20.15
N SER A 25 -2.46 -3.33 20.71
CA SER A 25 -3.44 -2.26 20.50
C SER A 25 -3.42 -1.77 19.05
N ASP A 26 -4.52 -1.17 18.60
CA ASP A 26 -4.66 -0.66 17.23
C ASP A 26 -3.56 0.35 16.86
N ILE A 27 -3.12 1.16 17.83
CA ILE A 27 -2.04 2.14 17.63
C ILE A 27 -0.68 1.47 17.46
N GLU A 28 -0.38 0.43 18.24
CA GLU A 28 0.87 -0.33 18.12
C GLU A 28 0.94 -1.06 16.79
N ILE A 29 -0.17 -1.62 16.32
CA ILE A 29 -0.27 -2.26 15.01
C ILE A 29 -0.04 -1.23 13.90
N SER A 30 -0.69 -0.07 14.00
CA SER A 30 -0.58 1.00 13.00
C SER A 30 0.84 1.57 12.91
N GLN A 31 1.51 1.75 14.04
CA GLN A 31 2.89 2.25 14.10
C GLN A 31 3.92 1.24 13.58
N ALA A 32 3.67 -0.06 13.75
CA ALA A 32 4.55 -1.13 13.26
C ALA A 32 4.41 -1.38 11.75
N ALA A 33 3.41 -0.80 11.09
CA ALA A 33 3.17 -1.01 9.67
C ALA A 33 4.27 -0.39 8.79
N LYS A 34 4.74 -1.15 7.80
CA LYS A 34 5.63 -0.65 6.75
C LYS A 34 4.81 0.15 5.73
N MET A 35 4.69 1.46 5.95
CA MET A 35 3.94 2.33 5.05
C MET A 35 4.67 2.49 3.71
N ARG A 36 3.89 2.50 2.61
CA ARG A 36 4.36 2.80 1.27
C ARG A 36 4.06 4.27 0.94
N PRO A 37 4.96 4.99 0.24
CA PRO A 37 4.67 6.35 -0.22
C PRO A 37 3.37 6.43 -1.01
N ILE A 38 2.59 7.48 -0.80
CA ILE A 38 1.26 7.60 -1.41
C ILE A 38 1.31 7.66 -2.94
N LEU A 39 2.37 8.25 -3.50
CA LEU A 39 2.59 8.32 -4.95
C LEU A 39 2.77 6.93 -5.56
N ASP A 40 3.58 6.08 -4.93
CA ASP A 40 3.80 4.69 -5.37
C ASP A 40 2.51 3.87 -5.28
N VAL A 41 1.73 4.05 -4.21
CA VAL A 41 0.44 3.36 -4.07
C VAL A 41 -0.53 3.78 -5.17
N ALA A 42 -0.62 5.08 -5.46
CA ALA A 42 -1.55 5.61 -6.44
C ALA A 42 -1.20 5.17 -7.86
N ALA A 43 0.08 5.18 -8.23
CA ALA A 43 0.57 4.69 -9.51
C ALA A 43 0.35 3.18 -9.65
N ASP A 44 0.84 2.37 -8.71
CA ASP A 44 0.84 0.91 -8.85
C ASP A 44 -0.56 0.27 -8.75
N LYS A 45 -1.48 0.89 -8.02
CA LYS A 45 -2.79 0.28 -7.70
C LYS A 45 -3.95 0.87 -8.47
N LEU A 46 -3.92 2.17 -8.75
CA LEU A 46 -5.06 2.91 -9.30
C LEU A 46 -4.73 3.61 -10.61
N ASP A 47 -3.46 3.53 -11.07
CA ASP A 47 -2.98 4.18 -12.29
C ASP A 47 -3.28 5.69 -12.29
N ILE A 48 -3.18 6.32 -11.11
CA ILE A 48 -3.37 7.77 -10.96
C ILE A 48 -2.01 8.43 -11.16
N PRO A 49 -1.89 9.35 -12.13
CA PRO A 49 -0.64 10.02 -12.40
C PRO A 49 -0.30 11.06 -11.30
N ALA A 50 0.98 11.40 -11.17
CA ALA A 50 1.46 12.19 -10.04
C ALA A 50 0.96 13.66 -10.07
N GLU A 51 0.72 14.20 -11.27
CA GLU A 51 0.17 15.54 -11.48
C GLU A 51 -1.25 15.73 -10.93
N ASP A 52 -2.01 14.65 -10.83
CA ASP A 52 -3.38 14.64 -10.31
C ASP A 52 -3.44 14.40 -8.80
N LEU A 53 -2.29 14.32 -8.15
CA LEU A 53 -2.16 14.16 -6.71
C LEU A 53 -1.57 15.42 -6.08
N ILE A 54 -2.18 15.84 -4.99
CA ILE A 54 -1.72 16.96 -4.16
C ILE A 54 -1.23 16.36 -2.84
N PRO A 55 0.08 16.10 -2.67
CA PRO A 55 0.61 15.40 -1.51
C PRO A 55 0.58 16.28 -0.25
N TYR A 56 0.31 15.64 0.89
CA TYR A 56 0.39 16.24 2.22
C TYR A 56 1.36 15.42 3.07
N GLY A 57 2.65 15.54 2.78
CA GLY A 57 3.68 14.63 3.29
C GLY A 57 3.73 13.34 2.48
N HIS A 58 4.38 12.31 3.02
CA HIS A 58 4.75 11.11 2.25
C HIS A 58 3.62 10.09 2.06
N TYR A 59 2.62 10.09 2.94
CA TYR A 59 1.66 8.98 3.07
C TYR A 59 0.20 9.38 2.88
N LYS A 60 -0.06 10.62 2.45
CA LYS A 60 -1.43 11.10 2.17
C LYS A 60 -1.41 12.15 1.05
N ALA A 61 -2.46 12.18 0.25
CA ALA A 61 -2.64 13.13 -0.84
C ALA A 61 -4.13 13.39 -1.07
N LYS A 62 -4.47 14.54 -1.66
CA LYS A 62 -5.78 14.75 -2.30
C LYS A 62 -5.69 14.39 -3.77
N VAL A 63 -6.81 13.96 -4.34
CA VAL A 63 -6.96 13.72 -5.78
C VAL A 63 -7.59 14.96 -6.41
N SER A 64 -7.11 15.35 -7.60
CA SER A 64 -7.67 16.47 -8.36
C SER A 64 -9.12 16.20 -8.77
N LEU A 65 -9.95 17.24 -8.78
CA LEU A 65 -11.34 17.12 -9.25
C LEU A 65 -11.40 16.89 -10.76
N ASP A 66 -10.43 17.43 -11.51
CA ASP A 66 -10.33 17.25 -12.96
C ASP A 66 -10.08 15.78 -13.32
N TYR A 67 -9.22 15.09 -12.56
CA TYR A 67 -9.03 13.64 -12.72
C TYR A 67 -10.32 12.89 -12.45
N ILE A 68 -11.02 13.19 -11.36
CA ILE A 68 -12.30 12.53 -11.03
C ILE A 68 -13.32 12.74 -12.14
N ALA A 69 -13.43 13.96 -12.70
CA ALA A 69 -14.33 14.25 -13.81
C ALA A 69 -13.99 13.43 -15.07
N SER A 70 -12.70 13.20 -15.34
CA SER A 70 -12.23 12.36 -16.45
C SER A 70 -12.68 10.89 -16.34
N LEU A 71 -12.95 10.41 -15.12
CA LEU A 71 -13.37 9.02 -14.86
C LEU A 71 -14.87 8.78 -15.06
N SER A 72 -15.67 9.79 -15.40
CA SER A 72 -17.14 9.73 -15.51
C SER A 72 -17.69 8.61 -16.41
N ASN A 73 -16.90 8.13 -17.37
CA ASN A 73 -17.29 7.05 -18.28
C ASN A 73 -16.81 5.66 -17.80
N ARG A 74 -16.04 5.56 -16.72
CA ARG A 74 -15.61 4.26 -16.18
C ARG A 74 -16.78 3.63 -15.41
N PRO A 75 -16.99 2.31 -15.54
CA PRO A 75 -18.02 1.62 -14.76
C PRO A 75 -17.67 1.63 -13.28
N ASP A 76 -18.69 1.81 -12.45
CA ASP A 76 -18.54 1.75 -11.00
C ASP A 76 -18.06 0.36 -10.53
N GLY A 77 -17.23 0.37 -9.49
CA GLY A 77 -16.83 -0.85 -8.79
C GLY A 77 -17.99 -1.48 -8.00
N LYS A 78 -17.75 -2.66 -7.44
CA LYS A 78 -18.73 -3.30 -6.54
C LYS A 78 -18.75 -2.56 -5.21
N LEU A 79 -19.92 -2.07 -4.81
CA LEU A 79 -20.16 -1.54 -3.46
C LEU A 79 -20.54 -2.72 -2.55
N ILE A 80 -19.68 -3.03 -1.57
CA ILE A 80 -19.83 -4.10 -0.58
C ILE A 80 -20.01 -3.48 0.80
#